data_AF-A0A5C9ECS1-F1
#
_entry.id   AF-A0A5C9ECS1-F1
#
_cell.length_a   1.000
_cell.length_b   1.000
_cell.length_c   1.000
_cell.angle_alpha   90.00
_cell.angle_beta   90.00
_cell.angle_gamma   90.00
#
_symmetry.space_group_name_H-M   'P 1'
#
loop_
_entity.id
_entity.type
_entity.pdbx_description
1 polymer ?
#
loop_
_entity_poly.entity_id
_entity_poly.type
_entity_poly.pdbx_seq_one_letter_code
_entity_poly.pdbx_strand_id
1 'polypeptide(L)'
;MNLIKLVDLYHQSEDLLKDIPDCPRKEIISRIINLHPELQKIKYKAIISEILFGNREHLTNVFLSSDAIGDKIELFVLFRMTYQFKSLTLQDLRDEGIDLNENKLDNLKQEIEEIVDGWIRDGPISYLAETTDELYRDEYLKTEYDLIKRIWHTYALLSGSFEITFSEIEKIADLQSHLTRALREGGSISIAQLQRVVTSLRASIKKLSSQNIIDYLESTVNDVKTYVDNYLQNMDWSSQKIGEVFHSPFEAFTIQHLKSVDPSINLAHEKYTALPSRNFQVDSLIERDATFKDKIDKNQDVIQIPGRINMITIDYTFSSKKDIVLGKCDKSYQSDDRLLLIVLLGSKNPNTVQKLRENLADDTDIPEYSKGDKYVRIITMEEYTTFLTIEYYDFADTFNEIIELSYKIFRSQSLNFDRENIYGQLSKYWSLAVDYLAAYDDDAWVDKYLPQT
;
A
#
# COMPACT_ATOMS: atom_id res chain seq x y z
N MET A 1 49.58 -8.20 -10.42
CA MET A 1 49.60 -7.14 -9.39
C MET A 1 50.41 -7.66 -8.21
N ASN A 2 51.43 -6.95 -7.72
CA ASN A 2 52.36 -7.46 -6.69
C ASN A 2 51.68 -7.47 -5.31
N LEU A 3 51.88 -8.52 -4.50
CA LEU A 3 51.26 -8.70 -3.18
C LEU A 3 51.47 -7.49 -2.26
N ILE A 4 52.63 -6.84 -2.37
CA ILE A 4 52.99 -5.61 -1.64
C ILE A 4 52.05 -4.45 -1.97
N LYS A 5 51.65 -4.27 -3.24
CA LYS A 5 50.69 -3.22 -3.64
C LYS A 5 49.27 -3.50 -3.12
N LEU A 6 48.89 -4.77 -2.97
CA LEU A 6 47.60 -5.16 -2.39
C LEU A 6 47.58 -4.88 -0.88
N VAL A 7 48.68 -5.16 -0.17
CA VAL A 7 48.84 -4.84 1.26
C VAL A 7 48.88 -3.32 1.48
N ASP A 8 49.57 -2.57 0.63
CA ASP A 8 49.60 -1.10 0.71
C ASP A 8 48.23 -0.46 0.43
N LEU A 9 47.46 -0.98 -0.53
CA LEU A 9 46.09 -0.54 -0.81
C LEU A 9 45.12 -0.91 0.31
N TYR A 10 45.28 -2.09 0.92
CA TYR A 10 44.52 -2.52 2.10
C TYR A 10 44.77 -1.63 3.33
N HIS A 11 46.03 -1.23 3.56
CA HIS A 11 46.34 -0.29 4.65
C HIS A 11 45.90 1.15 4.35
N GLN A 12 45.79 1.56 3.09
CA GLN A 12 45.24 2.88 2.71
C GLN A 12 43.73 2.98 2.93
N SER A 13 42.96 1.90 2.74
CA SER A 13 41.53 1.88 3.10
C SER A 13 41.30 1.82 4.61
N GLU A 14 42.16 1.12 5.38
CA GLU A 14 42.18 1.19 6.85
C GLU A 14 42.38 2.63 7.35
N ASP A 15 43.23 3.42 6.68
CA ASP A 15 43.55 4.80 7.08
C ASP A 15 42.35 5.75 6.93
N LEU A 16 41.43 5.44 6.01
CA LEU A 16 40.28 6.28 5.67
C LEU A 16 39.18 6.24 6.72
N LEU A 17 39.03 5.13 7.44
CA LEU A 17 38.01 4.95 8.50
C LEU A 17 38.62 4.65 9.88
N LYS A 18 39.95 4.79 10.05
CA LYS A 18 40.65 4.43 11.29
C LYS A 18 40.10 5.11 12.55
N ASP A 19 39.65 6.36 12.41
CA ASP A 19 39.15 7.17 13.54
C ASP A 19 37.70 6.83 13.90
N ILE A 20 37.06 5.92 13.15
CA ILE A 20 35.68 5.49 13.39
C ILE A 20 35.72 4.18 14.20
N PRO A 21 34.99 4.09 15.33
CA PRO A 21 34.80 2.85 16.07
C PRO A 21 34.31 1.70 15.20
N ASP A 22 34.73 0.47 15.51
CA ASP A 22 34.20 -0.71 14.85
C ASP A 22 32.71 -0.86 15.17
N CYS A 23 31.89 -0.74 14.12
CA CYS A 23 30.45 -0.80 14.18
C CYS A 23 29.90 -1.35 12.86
N PRO A 24 28.64 -1.82 12.82
CA PRO A 24 28.02 -2.29 11.59
C PRO A 24 28.11 -1.24 10.46
N ARG A 25 27.93 0.04 10.78
CA ARG A 25 28.02 1.13 9.78
C ARG A 25 29.42 1.25 9.18
N LYS A 26 30.48 1.10 9.96
CA LYS A 26 31.86 1.09 9.44
C LYS A 26 32.11 -0.13 8.59
N GLU A 27 31.64 -1.30 9.03
CA GLU A 27 31.88 -2.56 8.32
C GLU A 27 31.27 -2.53 6.90
N ILE A 28 30.13 -1.88 6.64
CA ILE A 28 29.53 -1.85 5.28
C ILE A 28 30.33 -1.01 4.32
N ILE A 29 30.77 0.14 4.82
CA ILE A 29 31.62 1.04 4.05
C ILE A 29 32.96 0.34 3.78
N SER A 30 33.53 -0.33 4.77
CA SER A 30 34.77 -1.11 4.60
C SER A 30 34.62 -2.23 3.57
N ARG A 31 33.51 -3.00 3.60
CA ARG A 31 33.26 -4.05 2.60
C ARG A 31 33.16 -3.46 1.18
N ILE A 32 32.46 -2.34 1.02
CA ILE A 32 32.32 -1.67 -0.28
C ILE A 32 33.66 -1.10 -0.77
N ILE A 33 34.41 -0.41 0.08
CA ILE A 33 35.73 0.14 -0.31
C ILE A 33 36.69 -0.99 -0.69
N ASN A 34 36.67 -2.08 0.05
CA ASN A 34 37.58 -3.20 -0.17
C ASN A 34 37.22 -4.05 -1.38
N LEU A 35 36.03 -3.88 -1.95
CA LEU A 35 35.55 -4.63 -3.12
C LEU A 35 36.42 -4.37 -4.36
N HIS A 36 36.73 -3.11 -4.66
CA HIS A 36 37.36 -2.74 -5.93
C HIS A 36 38.67 -1.94 -5.74
N PRO A 37 39.77 -2.29 -6.43
CA PRO A 37 41.06 -1.60 -6.28
C PRO A 37 41.01 -0.09 -6.55
N GLU A 38 40.08 0.38 -7.37
CA GLU A 38 39.94 1.82 -7.64
C GLU A 38 39.29 2.58 -6.48
N LEU A 39 38.37 1.95 -5.72
CA LEU A 39 37.80 2.56 -4.52
C LEU A 39 38.84 2.64 -3.39
N GLN A 40 39.74 1.66 -3.30
CA GLN A 40 40.85 1.66 -2.34
C GLN A 40 41.86 2.80 -2.57
N LYS A 41 41.90 3.37 -3.79
CA LYS A 41 42.79 4.50 -4.11
C LYS A 41 42.23 5.86 -3.67
N ILE A 42 40.95 5.92 -3.29
CA ILE A 42 40.31 7.16 -2.83
C ILE A 42 41.00 7.58 -1.53
N LYS A 43 41.32 8.88 -1.40
CA LYS A 43 42.07 9.40 -0.24
C LYS A 43 41.22 10.20 0.74
N TYR A 44 40.00 10.57 0.34
CA TYR A 44 39.17 11.51 1.08
C TYR A 44 37.79 10.91 1.36
N LYS A 45 37.36 10.96 2.63
CA LYS A 45 36.02 10.51 3.07
C LYS A 45 34.91 11.19 2.28
N ALA A 46 35.10 12.45 1.90
CA ALA A 46 34.13 13.22 1.13
C ALA A 46 33.81 12.60 -0.23
N ILE A 47 34.80 12.01 -0.90
CA ILE A 47 34.61 11.35 -2.21
C ILE A 47 33.83 10.05 -2.03
N ILE A 48 34.19 9.25 -1.02
CA ILE A 48 33.38 8.07 -0.65
C ILE A 48 31.95 8.50 -0.33
N SER A 49 31.78 9.57 0.44
CA SER A 49 30.46 10.08 0.79
C SER A 49 29.65 10.51 -0.44
N GLU A 50 30.28 11.16 -1.40
CA GLU A 50 29.66 11.54 -2.66
C GLU A 50 29.22 10.30 -3.47
N ILE A 51 30.11 9.34 -3.63
CA ILE A 51 29.84 8.10 -4.38
C ILE A 51 28.72 7.27 -3.72
N LEU A 52 28.72 7.18 -2.40
CA LEU A 52 27.77 6.35 -1.65
C LEU A 52 26.42 7.03 -1.42
N PHE A 53 26.39 8.36 -1.30
CA PHE A 53 25.21 9.08 -0.81
C PHE A 53 24.81 10.28 -1.67
N GLY A 54 25.58 10.65 -2.70
CA GLY A 54 25.39 11.87 -3.49
C GLY A 54 25.57 13.14 -2.66
N ASN A 55 26.30 13.05 -1.54
CA ASN A 55 26.53 14.16 -0.64
C ASN A 55 27.87 13.98 0.08
N ARG A 56 28.82 14.86 -0.20
CA ARG A 56 30.18 14.89 0.37
C ARG A 56 30.28 14.88 1.89
N GLU A 57 29.24 15.28 2.61
CA GLU A 57 29.25 15.41 4.06
C GLU A 57 28.52 14.28 4.79
N HIS A 58 27.64 13.56 4.10
CA HIS A 58 26.71 12.60 4.71
C HIS A 58 27.40 11.50 5.51
N LEU A 59 28.48 10.92 4.97
CA LEU A 59 29.22 9.82 5.59
C LEU A 59 29.74 10.22 6.98
N THR A 60 30.25 11.43 7.14
CA THR A 60 30.91 11.86 8.39
C THR A 60 29.94 12.56 9.33
N ASN A 61 29.10 13.44 8.80
CA ASN A 61 28.23 14.31 9.61
C ASN A 61 26.93 13.63 10.01
N VAL A 62 26.51 12.57 9.29
CA VAL A 62 25.23 11.91 9.51
C VAL A 62 25.41 10.41 9.74
N PHE A 63 26.04 9.70 8.81
CA PHE A 63 26.05 8.24 8.82
C PHE A 63 26.99 7.65 9.87
N LEU A 64 28.22 8.15 9.97
CA LEU A 64 29.25 7.74 10.93
C LEU A 64 29.48 8.78 12.03
N SER A 65 28.51 9.66 12.30
CA SER A 65 28.60 10.58 13.43
C SER A 65 28.57 9.79 14.74
N SER A 66 29.18 10.34 15.80
CA SER A 66 29.20 9.70 17.13
C SER A 66 27.81 9.29 17.62
N ASP A 67 26.83 10.14 17.33
CA ASP A 67 25.45 9.96 17.77
C ASP A 67 24.76 8.84 16.97
N ALA A 68 25.09 8.68 15.68
CA ALA A 68 24.51 7.67 14.81
C ALA A 68 25.18 6.29 14.87
N ILE A 69 26.44 6.21 15.34
CA ILE A 69 27.19 4.94 15.40
C ILE A 69 26.51 3.91 16.32
N GLY A 70 25.85 4.37 17.38
CA GLY A 70 25.09 3.52 18.29
C GLY A 70 23.72 3.08 17.74
N ASP A 71 23.23 3.75 16.70
CA ASP A 71 21.92 3.51 16.13
C ASP A 71 21.93 2.36 15.12
N LYS A 72 20.80 1.65 15.09
CA LYS A 72 20.54 0.67 14.02
C LYS A 72 20.63 1.36 12.65
N ILE A 73 21.15 0.65 11.66
CA ILE A 73 21.19 1.15 10.28
C ILE A 73 19.77 1.09 9.73
N GLU A 74 19.27 2.24 9.28
CA GLU A 74 17.94 2.32 8.67
C GLU A 74 18.00 1.77 7.23
N LEU A 75 17.00 0.97 6.85
CA LEU A 75 16.97 0.29 5.55
C LEU A 75 17.02 1.27 4.36
N PHE A 76 16.38 2.45 4.43
CA PHE A 76 16.48 3.42 3.33
C PHE A 76 17.91 3.87 3.08
N VAL A 77 18.75 3.95 4.12
CA VAL A 77 20.13 4.42 3.95
C VAL A 77 20.91 3.40 3.11
N LEU A 78 20.68 2.11 3.36
CA LEU A 78 21.24 1.02 2.56
C LEU A 78 20.71 1.05 1.12
N PHE A 79 19.41 1.25 0.93
CA PHE A 79 18.81 1.39 -0.40
C PHE A 79 19.30 2.65 -1.15
N ARG A 80 19.57 3.75 -0.44
CA ARG A 80 20.16 4.95 -1.04
C ARG A 80 21.55 4.67 -1.61
N MET A 81 22.36 3.85 -0.93
CA MET A 81 23.69 3.47 -1.42
C MET A 81 23.58 2.73 -2.76
N THR A 82 22.72 1.70 -2.82
CA THR A 82 22.53 0.94 -4.06
C THR A 82 21.97 1.78 -5.20
N TYR A 83 21.04 2.70 -4.90
CA TYR A 83 20.56 3.66 -5.88
C TYR A 83 21.68 4.56 -6.41
N GLN A 84 22.46 5.18 -5.52
CA GLN A 84 23.52 6.10 -5.93
C GLN A 84 24.53 5.43 -6.85
N PHE A 85 24.94 4.20 -6.52
CA PHE A 85 25.81 3.45 -7.43
C PHE A 85 25.18 3.17 -8.78
N LYS A 86 23.89 2.81 -8.83
CA LYS A 86 23.20 2.57 -10.10
C LYS A 86 23.17 3.83 -10.97
N SER A 87 23.01 5.00 -10.38
CA SER A 87 23.03 6.29 -11.11
C SER A 87 24.42 6.76 -11.52
N LEU A 88 25.50 6.26 -10.93
CA LEU A 88 26.85 6.68 -11.29
C LEU A 88 27.14 6.44 -12.77
N THR A 89 27.65 7.46 -13.42
CA THR A 89 28.20 7.41 -14.76
C THR A 89 29.73 7.30 -14.70
N LEU A 90 30.35 6.96 -15.83
CA LEU A 90 31.81 7.05 -15.94
C LEU A 90 32.32 8.48 -15.74
N GLN A 91 31.51 9.49 -16.07
CA GLN A 91 31.91 10.88 -15.90
C GLN A 91 31.95 11.26 -14.42
N ASP A 92 30.94 10.88 -13.64
CA ASP A 92 30.88 11.17 -12.20
C ASP A 92 32.11 10.59 -11.48
N LEU A 93 32.50 9.38 -11.85
CA LEU A 93 33.70 8.75 -11.30
C LEU A 93 34.99 9.45 -11.75
N ARG A 94 35.09 9.85 -13.03
CA ARG A 94 36.25 10.58 -13.54
C ARG A 94 36.42 11.94 -12.87
N ASP A 95 35.31 12.63 -12.59
CA ASP A 95 35.31 13.92 -11.89
C ASP A 95 35.87 13.77 -10.46
N GLU A 96 35.70 12.60 -9.86
CA GLU A 96 36.29 12.21 -8.58
C GLU A 96 37.68 11.55 -8.70
N GLY A 97 38.27 11.52 -9.90
CA GLY A 97 39.60 10.97 -10.17
C GLY A 97 39.66 9.44 -10.25
N ILE A 98 38.52 8.78 -10.44
CA ILE A 98 38.38 7.33 -10.57
C ILE A 98 38.21 6.98 -12.04
N ASP A 99 39.18 6.25 -12.61
CA ASP A 99 39.15 5.86 -14.02
C ASP A 99 38.69 4.41 -14.18
N LEU A 100 37.43 4.25 -14.62
CA LEU A 100 36.83 2.97 -14.98
C LEU A 100 36.45 2.94 -16.47
N ASN A 101 36.30 1.73 -16.99
CA ASN A 101 35.58 1.49 -18.23
C ASN A 101 34.16 0.96 -17.92
N GLU A 102 33.29 0.91 -18.92
CA GLU A 102 31.87 0.53 -18.76
C GLU A 102 31.74 -0.83 -18.06
N ASN A 103 32.43 -1.87 -18.53
CA ASN A 103 32.37 -3.20 -17.92
C ASN A 103 32.75 -3.20 -16.43
N LYS A 104 33.76 -2.43 -16.02
CA LYS A 104 34.15 -2.34 -14.61
C LYS A 104 33.14 -1.55 -13.80
N LEU A 105 32.52 -0.52 -14.37
CA LEU A 105 31.45 0.21 -13.72
C LEU A 105 30.23 -0.69 -13.51
N ASP A 106 29.83 -1.47 -14.51
CA ASP A 106 28.70 -2.39 -14.40
C ASP A 106 28.96 -3.49 -13.36
N ASN A 107 30.16 -4.08 -13.38
CA ASN A 107 30.57 -5.04 -12.34
C ASN A 107 30.54 -4.42 -10.95
N LEU A 108 31.07 -3.20 -10.80
CA LEU A 108 31.07 -2.48 -9.53
C LEU A 108 29.64 -2.24 -9.02
N LYS A 109 28.72 -1.84 -9.92
CA LYS A 109 27.30 -1.63 -9.59
C LYS A 109 26.66 -2.93 -9.08
N GLN A 110 26.89 -4.04 -9.77
CA GLN A 110 26.35 -5.35 -9.40
C GLN A 110 26.92 -5.84 -8.06
N GLU A 111 28.23 -5.81 -7.89
CA GLU A 111 28.91 -6.32 -6.70
C GLU A 111 28.52 -5.53 -5.44
N ILE A 112 28.31 -4.22 -5.55
CA ILE A 112 27.85 -3.40 -4.42
C ILE A 112 26.39 -3.70 -4.09
N GLU A 113 25.55 -3.88 -5.10
CA GLU A 113 24.18 -4.33 -4.88
C GLU A 113 24.16 -5.68 -4.13
N GLU A 114 25.01 -6.62 -4.51
CA GLU A 114 25.17 -7.91 -3.84
C GLU A 114 25.67 -7.77 -2.38
N ILE A 115 26.61 -6.86 -2.11
CA ILE A 115 27.08 -6.58 -0.74
C ILE A 115 25.96 -6.02 0.11
N VAL A 116 25.24 -5.01 -0.38
CA VAL A 116 24.20 -4.34 0.39
C VAL A 116 23.01 -5.28 0.61
N ASP A 117 22.57 -5.99 -0.43
CA ASP A 117 21.50 -6.99 -0.31
C ASP A 117 21.91 -8.15 0.60
N GLY A 118 23.15 -8.63 0.45
CA GLY A 118 23.71 -9.65 1.34
C GLY A 118 23.79 -9.18 2.77
N TRP A 119 24.11 -7.91 3.01
CA TRP A 119 24.06 -7.33 4.34
C TRP A 119 22.65 -7.31 4.91
N ILE A 120 21.68 -6.79 4.15
CA ILE A 120 20.28 -6.72 4.57
C ILE A 120 19.77 -8.12 4.93
N ARG A 121 20.18 -9.14 4.18
CA ARG A 121 19.82 -10.54 4.41
C ARG A 121 20.55 -11.19 5.59
N ASP A 122 21.87 -11.00 5.68
CA ASP A 122 22.78 -11.79 6.52
C ASP A 122 23.26 -11.04 7.79
N GLY A 123 22.92 -9.75 7.95
CA GLY A 123 23.46 -8.87 8.98
C GLY A 123 22.88 -9.07 10.39
N PRO A 124 23.53 -8.48 11.42
CA PRO A 124 23.11 -8.55 12.84
C PRO A 124 21.79 -7.82 13.14
N ILE A 125 21.21 -7.20 12.12
CA ILE A 125 19.83 -6.78 12.11
C ILE A 125 19.05 -7.96 11.54
N SER A 126 18.74 -8.95 12.38
CA SER A 126 17.96 -10.14 12.06
C SER A 126 16.49 -9.81 11.76
N TYR A 127 16.23 -8.86 10.85
CA TYR A 127 14.90 -8.58 10.30
C TYR A 127 14.36 -9.77 9.51
N LEU A 128 15.25 -10.64 9.03
CA LEU A 128 14.91 -11.78 8.19
C LEU A 128 15.28 -13.12 8.86
N ALA A 129 16.36 -13.17 9.65
CA ALA A 129 16.90 -14.44 10.17
C ALA A 129 15.97 -15.23 11.12
N GLU A 130 15.02 -14.58 11.82
CA GLU A 130 14.04 -15.30 12.66
C GLU A 130 12.82 -15.80 11.87
N THR A 131 12.68 -15.41 10.60
CA THR A 131 11.60 -15.83 9.69
C THR A 131 12.09 -16.59 8.44
N THR A 132 13.40 -16.65 8.18
CA THR A 132 13.96 -17.05 6.88
C THR A 132 14.14 -18.54 6.64
N ASP A 133 14.21 -19.39 7.68
CA ASP A 133 14.57 -20.79 7.42
C ASP A 133 13.45 -21.59 6.73
N GLU A 134 12.20 -21.11 6.76
CA GLU A 134 11.08 -21.73 6.03
C GLU A 134 10.39 -20.81 5.01
N LEU A 135 10.33 -19.47 5.20
CA LEU A 135 9.58 -18.60 4.28
C LEU A 135 10.29 -18.34 2.94
N TYR A 136 11.62 -18.27 2.87
CA TYR A 136 12.32 -17.83 1.65
C TYR A 136 12.41 -18.87 0.51
N ARG A 137 11.69 -20.00 0.60
CA ARG A 137 11.65 -21.01 -0.48
C ARG A 137 10.76 -20.63 -1.66
N ASP A 138 9.87 -19.65 -1.51
CA ASP A 138 8.87 -19.33 -2.54
C ASP A 138 9.23 -18.08 -3.36
N GLU A 139 9.22 -18.23 -4.68
CA GLU A 139 9.44 -17.20 -5.73
C GLU A 139 8.62 -15.91 -5.52
N TYR A 140 7.51 -16.03 -4.80
CA TYR A 140 6.59 -14.96 -4.44
C TYR A 140 7.21 -13.89 -3.51
N LEU A 141 8.01 -14.29 -2.52
CA LEU A 141 8.61 -13.37 -1.53
C LEU A 141 9.82 -12.61 -2.09
N LYS A 142 10.51 -13.19 -3.07
CA LYS A 142 11.56 -12.47 -3.82
C LYS A 142 10.97 -11.26 -4.54
N THR A 143 9.80 -11.44 -5.15
CA THR A 143 9.18 -10.35 -5.90
C THR A 143 8.55 -9.30 -4.98
N GLU A 144 8.08 -9.69 -3.78
CA GLU A 144 7.68 -8.73 -2.72
C GLU A 144 8.88 -7.89 -2.24
N TYR A 145 10.02 -8.55 -2.01
CA TYR A 145 11.27 -7.89 -1.62
C TYR A 145 11.79 -6.94 -2.72
N ASP A 146 11.80 -7.37 -3.98
CA ASP A 146 12.22 -6.55 -5.12
C ASP A 146 11.31 -5.33 -5.29
N LEU A 147 10.01 -5.50 -5.07
CA LEU A 147 9.05 -4.41 -5.06
C LEU A 147 9.36 -3.40 -3.95
N ILE A 148 9.51 -3.89 -2.73
CA ILE A 148 9.84 -3.07 -1.56
C ILE A 148 11.11 -2.27 -1.83
N LYS A 149 12.17 -2.93 -2.28
CA LYS A 149 13.45 -2.30 -2.65
C LYS A 149 13.27 -1.15 -3.64
N ARG A 150 12.43 -1.32 -4.66
CA ARG A 150 12.14 -0.29 -5.66
C ARG A 150 11.32 0.88 -5.09
N ILE A 151 10.38 0.60 -4.19
CA ILE A 151 9.65 1.64 -3.44
C ILE A 151 10.65 2.45 -2.58
N TRP A 152 11.60 1.79 -1.93
CA TRP A 152 12.65 2.47 -1.16
C TRP A 152 13.61 3.29 -2.03
N HIS A 153 13.99 2.79 -3.21
CA HIS A 153 14.77 3.58 -4.18
C HIS A 153 14.02 4.82 -4.62
N THR A 154 12.72 4.68 -4.87
CA THR A 154 11.83 5.80 -5.18
C THR A 154 11.80 6.82 -4.05
N TYR A 155 11.66 6.39 -2.80
CA TYR A 155 11.72 7.31 -1.65
C TYR A 155 13.07 8.03 -1.57
N ALA A 156 14.18 7.30 -1.72
CA ALA A 156 15.52 7.89 -1.69
C ALA A 156 15.68 8.99 -2.76
N LEU A 157 15.15 8.75 -3.96
CA LEU A 157 15.07 9.70 -5.07
C LEU A 157 14.26 10.96 -4.72
N LEU A 158 13.03 10.77 -4.26
CA LEU A 158 12.09 11.87 -3.99
C LEU A 158 12.55 12.72 -2.79
N SER A 159 13.14 12.10 -1.76
CA SER A 159 13.68 12.79 -0.57
C SER A 159 14.82 13.76 -0.88
N GLY A 160 15.50 13.58 -2.01
CA GLY A 160 16.57 14.47 -2.48
C GLY A 160 16.09 15.57 -3.44
N SER A 161 14.81 15.55 -3.84
CA SER A 161 14.26 16.51 -4.80
C SER A 161 13.64 17.71 -4.09
N PHE A 162 14.05 18.92 -4.47
CA PHE A 162 13.45 20.18 -3.99
C PHE A 162 12.05 20.46 -4.57
N GLU A 163 11.60 19.66 -5.53
CA GLU A 163 10.35 19.86 -6.27
C GLU A 163 9.13 19.23 -5.57
N ILE A 164 9.36 18.44 -4.53
CA ILE A 164 8.32 17.71 -3.79
C ILE A 164 8.14 18.36 -2.42
N THR A 165 6.89 18.58 -2.03
CA THR A 165 6.58 19.21 -0.75
C THR A 165 6.82 18.25 0.41
N PHE A 166 7.15 18.80 1.58
CA PHE A 166 7.36 18.00 2.79
C PHE A 166 6.13 17.15 3.17
N SER A 167 4.91 17.64 2.93
CA SER A 167 3.66 16.88 3.17
C SER A 167 3.53 15.64 2.28
N GLU A 168 4.08 15.67 1.06
CA GLU A 168 4.09 14.51 0.16
C GLU A 168 5.15 13.52 0.57
N ILE A 169 6.31 14.02 1.03
CA ILE A 169 7.34 13.21 1.66
C ILE A 169 6.78 12.51 2.90
N GLU A 170 5.99 13.20 3.73
CA GLU A 170 5.31 12.60 4.90
C GLU A 170 4.29 11.51 4.51
N LYS A 171 3.46 11.72 3.47
CA LYS A 171 2.50 10.69 3.00
C LYS A 171 3.22 9.44 2.47
N ILE A 172 4.35 9.64 1.79
CA ILE A 172 5.20 8.54 1.31
C ILE A 172 5.96 7.89 2.47
N ALA A 173 6.35 8.66 3.49
CA ALA A 173 7.00 8.18 4.71
C ALA A 173 6.05 7.41 5.64
N ASP A 174 4.76 7.73 5.66
CA ASP A 174 3.74 6.95 6.37
C ASP A 174 3.50 5.59 5.68
N LEU A 175 3.50 5.58 4.35
CA LEU A 175 3.53 4.34 3.56
C LEU A 175 4.82 3.55 3.82
N GLN A 176 5.97 4.22 3.90
CA GLN A 176 7.25 3.61 4.29
C GLN A 176 7.19 2.98 5.69
N SER A 177 6.61 3.67 6.67
CA SER A 177 6.41 3.16 8.04
C SER A 177 5.56 1.89 8.02
N HIS A 178 4.47 1.89 7.25
CA HIS A 178 3.61 0.72 7.07
C HIS A 178 4.29 -0.46 6.37
N LEU A 179 5.05 -0.21 5.31
CA LEU A 179 5.84 -1.24 4.60
C LEU A 179 6.96 -1.79 5.48
N THR A 180 7.65 -0.91 6.21
CA THR A 180 8.69 -1.30 7.18
C THR A 180 8.09 -2.12 8.30
N ARG A 181 6.89 -1.78 8.78
CA ARG A 181 6.17 -2.55 9.81
C ARG A 181 5.74 -3.92 9.29
N ALA A 182 5.18 -4.00 8.08
CA ALA A 182 4.81 -5.27 7.44
C ALA A 182 6.03 -6.21 7.33
N LEU A 183 7.16 -5.69 6.83
CA LEU A 183 8.43 -6.41 6.78
C LEU A 183 8.96 -6.81 8.16
N ARG A 184 8.86 -5.90 9.14
CA ARG A 184 9.35 -6.10 10.51
C ARG A 184 8.59 -7.19 11.25
N GLU A 185 7.30 -7.31 10.97
CA GLU A 185 6.38 -8.18 11.69
C GLU A 185 6.13 -9.50 10.93
N GLY A 186 6.80 -9.73 9.79
CA GLY A 186 6.53 -10.87 8.92
C GLY A 186 5.12 -10.86 8.32
N GLY A 187 4.50 -9.67 8.27
CA GLY A 187 3.17 -9.47 7.72
C GLY A 187 3.21 -9.31 6.20
N SER A 188 2.24 -9.88 5.50
CA SER A 188 2.02 -9.60 4.08
C SER A 188 1.54 -8.16 3.90
N ILE A 189 2.09 -7.43 2.93
CA ILE A 189 1.53 -6.14 2.55
C ILE A 189 0.19 -6.40 1.83
N SER A 190 -0.89 -5.73 2.24
CA SER A 190 -2.17 -5.92 1.56
C SER A 190 -2.11 -5.36 0.15
N ILE A 191 -2.89 -5.94 -0.77
CA ILE A 191 -2.90 -5.50 -2.17
C ILE A 191 -3.35 -4.02 -2.26
N ALA A 192 -4.31 -3.64 -1.40
CA ALA A 192 -4.75 -2.26 -1.23
C ALA A 192 -3.61 -1.31 -0.82
N GLN A 193 -2.72 -1.73 0.09
CA GLN A 193 -1.55 -0.92 0.46
C GLN A 193 -0.58 -0.76 -0.71
N LEU A 194 -0.30 -1.84 -1.47
CA LEU A 194 0.57 -1.76 -2.65
C LEU A 194 0.04 -0.82 -3.72
N GLN A 195 -1.28 -0.82 -3.95
CA GLN A 195 -1.87 0.14 -4.89
C GLN A 195 -1.87 1.57 -4.36
N ARG A 196 -2.12 1.80 -3.06
CA ARG A 196 -1.95 3.14 -2.46
C ARG A 196 -0.54 3.67 -2.70
N VAL A 197 0.47 2.81 -2.64
CA VAL A 197 1.85 3.16 -3.03
C VAL A 197 1.91 3.52 -4.51
N VAL A 198 1.43 2.67 -5.43
CA VAL A 198 1.41 2.96 -6.88
C VAL A 198 0.76 4.30 -7.19
N THR A 199 -0.41 4.57 -6.65
CA THR A 199 -1.16 5.81 -6.89
C THR A 199 -0.43 7.02 -6.31
N SER A 200 0.16 6.90 -5.12
CA SER A 200 0.95 7.97 -4.51
C SER A 200 2.23 8.27 -5.29
N LEU A 201 2.91 7.22 -5.79
CA LEU A 201 4.08 7.36 -6.64
C LEU A 201 3.73 8.04 -7.95
N ARG A 202 2.65 7.62 -8.63
CA ARG A 202 2.17 8.27 -9.87
C ARG A 202 1.82 9.73 -9.67
N ALA A 203 1.15 10.07 -8.57
CA ALA A 203 0.82 11.46 -8.25
C ALA A 203 2.09 12.32 -8.06
N SER A 204 3.13 11.73 -7.46
CA SER A 204 4.41 12.40 -7.22
C SER A 204 5.24 12.54 -8.51
N ILE A 205 5.25 11.53 -9.38
CA ILE A 205 5.93 11.55 -10.68
C ILE A 205 5.43 12.71 -11.54
N LYS A 206 4.12 12.94 -11.58
CA LYS A 206 3.49 14.03 -12.36
C LYS A 206 4.00 15.43 -11.99
N LYS A 207 4.68 15.58 -10.85
CA LYS A 207 5.15 16.88 -10.32
C LYS A 207 6.65 17.11 -10.55
N LEU A 208 7.38 16.10 -11.01
CA LEU A 208 8.81 16.20 -11.27
C LEU A 208 9.10 16.86 -12.61
N SER A 209 10.23 17.57 -12.71
CA SER A 209 10.72 18.14 -13.98
C SER A 209 11.86 17.33 -14.62
N SER A 210 12.55 16.49 -13.83
CA SER A 210 13.69 15.71 -14.29
C SER A 210 13.28 14.42 -15.02
N GLN A 211 13.46 14.39 -16.34
CA GLN A 211 13.06 13.24 -17.17
C GLN A 211 13.70 11.92 -16.75
N ASN A 212 14.99 11.92 -16.37
CA ASN A 212 15.67 10.70 -15.92
C ASN A 212 15.07 10.13 -14.63
N ILE A 213 14.60 11.01 -13.74
CA ILE A 213 13.92 10.59 -12.51
C ILE A 213 12.51 10.09 -12.86
N ILE A 214 11.79 10.80 -13.74
CA ILE A 214 10.48 10.37 -14.24
C ILE A 214 10.56 8.97 -14.85
N ASP A 215 11.48 8.72 -15.78
CA ASP A 215 11.63 7.42 -16.46
C ASP A 215 11.89 6.28 -15.48
N TYR A 216 12.78 6.50 -14.50
CA TYR A 216 13.09 5.51 -13.46
C TYR A 216 11.86 5.20 -12.58
N LEU A 217 11.13 6.24 -12.20
CA LEU A 217 9.96 6.10 -11.34
C LEU A 217 8.77 5.49 -12.08
N GLU A 218 8.58 5.81 -13.36
CA GLU A 218 7.58 5.16 -14.21
C GLU A 218 7.91 3.68 -14.42
N SER A 219 9.18 3.33 -14.64
CA SER A 219 9.63 1.93 -14.65
C SER A 219 9.30 1.25 -13.33
N THR A 220 9.58 1.89 -12.20
CA THR A 220 9.27 1.35 -10.87
C THR A 220 7.77 1.15 -10.69
N VAL A 221 6.94 2.12 -11.05
CA VAL A 221 5.46 2.02 -11.01
C VAL A 221 4.96 0.86 -11.87
N ASN A 222 5.53 0.66 -13.06
CA ASN A 222 5.16 -0.43 -13.94
C ASN A 222 5.58 -1.79 -13.38
N ASP A 223 6.74 -1.88 -12.75
CA ASP A 223 7.21 -3.09 -12.08
C ASP A 223 6.32 -3.42 -10.87
N VAL A 224 5.93 -2.41 -10.07
CA VAL A 224 4.97 -2.60 -8.97
C VAL A 224 3.63 -3.08 -9.48
N LYS A 225 3.12 -2.46 -10.55
CA LYS A 225 1.86 -2.86 -11.16
C LYS A 225 1.93 -4.30 -11.65
N THR A 226 3.00 -4.66 -12.35
CA THR A 226 3.23 -6.02 -12.86
C THR A 226 3.31 -7.02 -11.72
N TYR A 227 3.96 -6.68 -10.61
CA TYR A 227 3.97 -7.52 -9.43
C TYR A 227 2.57 -7.68 -8.82
N VAL A 228 1.82 -6.60 -8.65
CA VAL A 228 0.45 -6.66 -8.13
C VAL A 228 -0.42 -7.54 -9.04
N ASP A 229 -0.32 -7.37 -10.35
CA ASP A 229 -1.03 -8.19 -11.33
C ASP A 229 -0.62 -9.68 -11.24
N ASN A 230 0.68 -9.97 -11.17
CA ASN A 230 1.21 -11.33 -10.99
C ASN A 230 0.80 -11.93 -9.64
N TYR A 231 0.79 -11.13 -8.57
CA TYR A 231 0.36 -11.59 -7.26
C TYR A 231 -1.10 -11.99 -7.30
N LEU A 232 -1.97 -11.11 -7.81
CA LEU A 232 -3.40 -11.39 -7.97
C LEU A 232 -3.64 -12.66 -8.78
N GLN A 233 -2.85 -12.90 -9.83
CA GLN A 233 -2.96 -14.12 -10.64
C GLN A 233 -2.57 -15.39 -9.88
N ASN A 234 -1.55 -15.33 -9.03
CA ASN A 234 -0.97 -16.49 -8.34
C ASN A 234 -1.45 -16.66 -6.89
N MET A 235 -2.26 -15.74 -6.38
CA MET A 235 -2.73 -15.73 -5.00
C MET A 235 -3.68 -16.91 -4.73
N ASP A 236 -3.56 -17.53 -3.55
CA ASP A 236 -4.65 -18.34 -3.02
C ASP A 236 -5.77 -17.42 -2.53
N TRP A 237 -6.86 -17.38 -3.30
CA TRP A 237 -7.97 -16.46 -3.12
C TRP A 237 -8.88 -16.90 -1.98
N SER A 238 -8.58 -16.44 -0.77
CA SER A 238 -9.51 -16.53 0.36
C SER A 238 -10.67 -15.55 0.19
N SER A 239 -11.81 -15.82 0.83
CA SER A 239 -12.98 -14.93 0.83
C SER A 239 -12.65 -13.51 1.32
N GLN A 240 -11.65 -13.38 2.20
CA GLN A 240 -11.18 -12.08 2.71
C GLN A 240 -10.43 -11.30 1.63
N LYS A 241 -9.49 -11.94 0.93
CA LYS A 241 -8.69 -11.32 -0.14
C LYS A 241 -9.56 -10.92 -1.33
N ILE A 242 -10.58 -11.73 -1.64
CA ILE A 242 -11.62 -11.36 -2.61
C ILE A 242 -12.37 -10.10 -2.15
N GLY A 243 -12.74 -10.03 -0.86
CA GLY A 243 -13.35 -8.84 -0.28
C GLY A 243 -12.53 -7.57 -0.51
N GLU A 244 -11.24 -7.60 -0.18
CA GLU A 244 -10.33 -6.46 -0.34
C GLU A 244 -10.29 -5.88 -1.77
N VAL A 245 -10.38 -6.75 -2.78
CA VAL A 245 -10.34 -6.33 -4.19
C VAL A 245 -11.70 -5.82 -4.68
N PHE A 246 -12.81 -6.29 -4.09
CA PHE A 246 -14.16 -5.89 -4.52
C PHE A 246 -14.70 -4.66 -3.83
N HIS A 247 -14.28 -4.38 -2.58
CA HIS A 247 -14.80 -3.25 -1.82
C HIS A 247 -14.57 -1.94 -2.57
N SER A 248 -13.36 -1.68 -3.07
CA SER A 248 -13.05 -0.44 -3.80
C SER A 248 -13.92 -0.23 -5.05
N PRO A 249 -14.13 -1.22 -5.94
CA PRO A 249 -15.11 -1.13 -7.02
C PRO A 249 -16.53 -0.75 -6.58
N PHE A 250 -17.04 -1.37 -5.50
CA PHE A 250 -18.38 -1.08 -4.99
C PHE A 250 -18.47 0.33 -4.38
N GLU A 251 -17.44 0.76 -3.64
CA GLU A 251 -17.32 2.12 -3.10
C GLU A 251 -17.29 3.15 -4.23
N ALA A 252 -16.36 3.01 -5.17
CA ALA A 252 -16.18 3.93 -6.29
C ALA A 252 -17.46 4.03 -7.12
N PHE A 253 -18.10 2.90 -7.38
CA PHE A 253 -19.38 2.86 -8.08
C PHE A 253 -20.48 3.61 -7.33
N THR A 254 -20.64 3.32 -6.03
CA THR A 254 -21.68 3.96 -5.20
C THR A 254 -21.53 5.48 -5.21
N ILE A 255 -20.29 5.98 -5.09
CA ILE A 255 -19.99 7.41 -5.15
C ILE A 255 -20.31 7.97 -6.53
N GLN A 256 -19.80 7.37 -7.61
CA GLN A 256 -20.02 7.85 -8.97
C GLN A 256 -21.51 7.91 -9.32
N HIS A 257 -22.25 6.86 -8.97
CA HIS A 257 -23.69 6.79 -9.21
C HIS A 257 -24.43 7.89 -8.45
N LEU A 258 -24.23 8.02 -7.14
CA LEU A 258 -24.94 9.01 -6.34
C LEU A 258 -24.57 10.44 -6.73
N LYS A 259 -23.31 10.71 -7.07
CA LYS A 259 -22.88 12.01 -7.63
C LYS A 259 -23.47 12.28 -9.01
N SER A 260 -23.75 11.26 -9.81
CA SER A 260 -24.45 11.40 -11.10
C SER A 260 -25.94 11.72 -10.93
N VAL A 261 -26.57 11.19 -9.88
CA VAL A 261 -27.96 11.50 -9.52
C VAL A 261 -28.06 12.95 -9.05
N ASP A 262 -27.20 13.36 -8.13
CA ASP A 262 -27.06 14.75 -7.71
C ASP A 262 -25.66 15.02 -7.14
N PRO A 263 -24.86 15.94 -7.74
CA PRO A 263 -23.50 16.22 -7.29
C PRO A 263 -23.40 16.71 -5.84
N SER A 264 -24.50 17.22 -5.26
CA SER A 264 -24.56 17.72 -3.89
C SER A 264 -24.77 16.64 -2.83
N ILE A 265 -25.01 15.37 -3.20
CA ILE A 265 -25.07 14.27 -2.23
C ILE A 265 -23.67 14.08 -1.63
N ASN A 266 -23.57 14.13 -0.31
CA ASN A 266 -22.30 13.99 0.39
C ASN A 266 -22.01 12.52 0.70
N LEU A 267 -20.82 12.07 0.28
CA LEU A 267 -20.34 10.70 0.41
C LEU A 267 -18.89 10.71 0.86
N ALA A 268 -18.52 9.70 1.66
CA ALA A 268 -17.16 9.41 2.06
C ALA A 268 -16.89 7.91 1.97
N HIS A 269 -15.61 7.53 1.92
CA HIS A 269 -15.17 6.15 1.73
C HIS A 269 -14.12 5.72 2.76
N GLU A 270 -13.75 4.44 2.76
CA GLU A 270 -12.94 3.75 3.80
C GLU A 270 -11.76 4.57 4.35
N LYS A 271 -11.06 5.32 3.50
CA LYS A 271 -9.89 6.14 3.85
C LYS A 271 -10.18 7.21 4.92
N TYR A 272 -11.41 7.72 4.99
CA TYR A 272 -11.80 8.87 5.80
C TYR A 272 -12.81 8.54 6.90
N THR A 273 -13.18 7.26 7.04
CA THR A 273 -14.24 6.80 7.96
C THR A 273 -13.67 6.12 9.21
N ALA A 274 -12.47 6.51 9.65
CA ALA A 274 -11.90 5.98 10.89
C ALA A 274 -12.76 6.42 12.08
N LEU A 275 -13.39 5.45 12.76
CA LEU A 275 -14.16 5.74 13.96
C LEU A 275 -13.20 5.92 15.16
N PRO A 276 -13.21 7.08 15.85
CA PRO A 276 -12.18 7.47 16.82
C PRO A 276 -11.91 6.48 17.95
N SER A 277 -12.88 5.63 18.29
CA SER A 277 -12.81 4.78 19.47
C SER A 277 -12.30 3.36 19.24
N ARG A 278 -12.22 2.84 17.99
CA ARG A 278 -12.03 1.37 17.78
C ARG A 278 -11.23 0.91 16.55
N ASN A 279 -10.55 1.79 15.79
CA ASN A 279 -9.80 1.41 14.57
C ASN A 279 -10.63 0.64 13.52
N PHE A 280 -11.96 0.76 13.54
CA PHE A 280 -12.81 0.17 12.51
C PHE A 280 -13.08 1.19 11.41
N GLN A 281 -13.02 0.74 10.16
CA GLN A 281 -13.32 1.51 8.96
C GLN A 281 -14.56 0.91 8.30
N VAL A 282 -15.49 1.76 7.87
CA VAL A 282 -16.65 1.35 7.05
C VAL A 282 -16.31 1.61 5.60
N ASP A 283 -16.80 0.75 4.70
CA ASP A 283 -16.46 0.86 3.27
C ASP A 283 -17.02 2.18 2.68
N SER A 284 -18.26 2.55 3.01
CA SER A 284 -18.83 3.84 2.57
C SER A 284 -19.68 4.52 3.65
N LEU A 285 -19.76 5.84 3.59
CA LEU A 285 -20.62 6.68 4.42
C LEU A 285 -21.40 7.66 3.53
N ILE A 286 -22.70 7.79 3.79
CA ILE A 286 -23.59 8.70 3.06
C ILE A 286 -24.26 9.64 4.05
N GLU A 287 -24.22 10.95 3.78
CA GLU A 287 -25.04 11.92 4.51
C GLU A 287 -26.50 11.83 4.04
N ARG A 288 -27.42 11.57 4.98
CA ARG A 288 -28.86 11.53 4.71
C ARG A 288 -29.47 12.92 4.85
N ASP A 289 -28.96 13.85 4.06
CA ASP A 289 -29.38 15.26 4.03
C ASP A 289 -30.70 15.45 3.25
N ALA A 290 -31.09 16.70 3.00
CA ALA A 290 -32.33 16.98 2.27
C ALA A 290 -32.27 16.50 0.81
N THR A 291 -31.10 16.60 0.16
CA THR A 291 -30.90 16.16 -1.22
C THR A 291 -31.02 14.64 -1.30
N PHE A 292 -30.29 13.88 -0.48
CA PHE A 292 -30.38 12.43 -0.48
C PHE A 292 -31.81 11.95 -0.19
N LYS A 293 -32.50 12.60 0.76
CA LYS A 293 -33.91 12.29 1.07
C LYS A 293 -34.82 12.49 -0.14
N ASP A 294 -34.62 13.58 -0.88
CA ASP A 294 -35.44 13.88 -2.05
C ASP A 294 -35.09 13.00 -3.26
N LYS A 295 -33.82 12.65 -3.45
CA LYS A 295 -33.39 11.95 -4.67
C LYS A 295 -33.40 10.43 -4.56
N ILE A 296 -33.10 9.90 -3.39
CA ILE A 296 -32.90 8.46 -3.16
C ILE A 296 -33.95 7.92 -2.19
N ASP A 297 -34.02 8.46 -0.98
CA ASP A 297 -34.81 7.86 0.12
C ASP A 297 -36.32 7.79 -0.20
N LYS A 298 -36.87 8.82 -0.84
CA LYS A 298 -38.30 8.84 -1.23
C LYS A 298 -38.65 7.88 -2.37
N ASN A 299 -37.63 7.46 -3.13
CA ASN A 299 -37.78 6.71 -4.37
C ASN A 299 -37.44 5.21 -4.21
N GLN A 300 -36.80 4.83 -3.10
CA GLN A 300 -36.56 3.43 -2.75
C GLN A 300 -37.64 2.87 -1.82
N ASP A 301 -37.95 1.59 -1.95
CA ASP A 301 -38.94 0.86 -1.14
C ASP A 301 -38.34 -0.34 -0.39
N VAL A 302 -37.01 -0.43 -0.35
CA VAL A 302 -36.25 -1.57 0.17
C VAL A 302 -36.19 -1.56 1.68
N ILE A 303 -35.92 -0.39 2.27
CA ILE A 303 -35.77 -0.23 3.71
C ILE A 303 -36.51 1.01 4.21
N GLN A 304 -37.13 0.88 5.38
CA GLN A 304 -37.66 2.03 6.09
C GLN A 304 -36.57 2.65 6.97
N ILE A 305 -36.16 3.89 6.64
CA ILE A 305 -35.14 4.63 7.40
C ILE A 305 -35.81 5.57 8.41
N PRO A 306 -35.57 5.39 9.73
CA PRO A 306 -36.12 6.29 10.75
C PRO A 306 -35.74 7.76 10.51
N GLY A 307 -36.65 8.69 10.79
CA GLY A 307 -36.44 10.13 10.54
C GLY A 307 -35.23 10.74 11.26
N ARG A 308 -34.81 10.16 12.39
CA ARG A 308 -33.64 10.58 13.18
C ARG A 308 -32.28 10.18 12.59
N ILE A 309 -32.27 9.28 11.62
CA ILE A 309 -31.03 8.86 10.96
C ILE A 309 -30.57 9.98 10.03
N ASN A 310 -29.35 10.44 10.27
CA ASN A 310 -28.68 11.46 9.46
C ASN A 310 -27.52 10.88 8.66
N MET A 311 -27.09 9.65 8.96
CA MET A 311 -25.98 8.98 8.28
C MET A 311 -26.31 7.52 7.96
N ILE A 312 -25.81 7.05 6.82
CA ILE A 312 -25.89 5.66 6.41
C ILE A 312 -24.46 5.16 6.21
N THR A 313 -24.05 4.19 7.03
CA THR A 313 -22.81 3.43 6.83
C THR A 313 -23.11 2.18 6.02
N ILE A 314 -22.25 1.89 5.06
CA ILE A 314 -22.34 0.71 4.20
C ILE A 314 -21.11 -0.15 4.43
N ASP A 315 -21.35 -1.44 4.61
CA ASP A 315 -20.31 -2.45 4.67
C ASP A 315 -20.69 -3.59 3.70
N TYR A 316 -19.78 -3.92 2.80
CA TYR A 316 -19.93 -4.98 1.80
C TYR A 316 -19.37 -6.30 2.33
N THR A 317 -20.02 -7.42 2.02
CA THR A 317 -19.47 -8.73 2.38
C THR A 317 -19.87 -9.88 1.47
N PHE A 318 -18.91 -10.73 1.12
CA PHE A 318 -19.16 -12.01 0.47
C PHE A 318 -19.59 -13.11 1.45
N SER A 319 -19.47 -12.90 2.76
CA SER A 319 -19.83 -13.94 3.72
C SER A 319 -21.33 -13.98 3.95
N SER A 320 -21.90 -15.19 4.01
CA SER A 320 -23.24 -15.42 4.55
C SER A 320 -23.19 -16.23 5.85
N LYS A 321 -22.00 -16.36 6.47
CA LYS A 321 -21.85 -17.03 7.77
C LYS A 321 -22.36 -16.09 8.86
N LYS A 322 -23.26 -16.60 9.73
CA LYS A 322 -23.89 -15.85 10.82
C LYS A 322 -22.87 -15.05 11.62
N ASP A 323 -21.83 -15.69 12.13
CA ASP A 323 -20.85 -15.07 13.03
C ASP A 323 -20.08 -13.92 12.37
N ILE A 324 -19.79 -14.03 11.07
CA ILE A 324 -19.09 -12.97 10.32
C ILE A 324 -20.01 -11.78 10.04
N VAL A 325 -21.26 -12.06 9.66
CA VAL A 325 -22.25 -11.01 9.37
C VAL A 325 -22.65 -10.28 10.65
N LEU A 326 -22.95 -11.01 11.72
CA LEU A 326 -23.34 -10.42 13.00
C LEU A 326 -22.16 -9.75 13.71
N GLY A 327 -20.93 -10.27 13.57
CA GLY A 327 -19.73 -9.60 14.10
C GLY A 327 -19.47 -8.20 13.52
N LYS A 328 -20.11 -7.82 12.40
CA LYS A 328 -20.09 -6.43 11.91
C LYS A 328 -20.92 -5.48 12.77
N CYS A 329 -21.93 -5.98 13.46
CA CYS A 329 -22.74 -5.20 14.39
C CYS A 329 -21.92 -4.77 15.63
N ASP A 330 -20.95 -5.60 16.04
CA ASP A 330 -20.08 -5.31 17.21
C ASP A 330 -19.07 -4.19 16.96
N LYS A 331 -18.89 -3.78 15.69
CA LYS A 331 -17.97 -2.72 15.29
C LYS A 331 -18.50 -1.31 15.55
N SER A 332 -19.72 -1.18 16.08
CA SER A 332 -20.35 0.12 16.43
C SER A 332 -20.50 1.05 15.21
N TYR A 333 -20.66 0.49 14.02
CA TYR A 333 -20.95 1.23 12.80
C TYR A 333 -22.32 1.92 12.83
N GLN A 334 -23.18 1.55 13.76
CA GLN A 334 -24.53 2.04 13.94
C GLN A 334 -24.69 2.81 15.26
N SER A 335 -25.55 3.82 15.28
CA SER A 335 -25.89 4.67 16.44
C SER A 335 -27.30 5.22 16.30
N ASP A 336 -27.79 6.00 17.27
CA ASP A 336 -29.15 6.54 17.23
C ASP A 336 -29.47 7.44 16.01
N ASP A 337 -28.43 7.99 15.39
CA ASP A 337 -28.45 8.83 14.20
C ASP A 337 -27.75 8.20 12.98
N ARG A 338 -27.29 6.94 13.09
CA ARG A 338 -26.52 6.25 12.04
C ARG A 338 -27.03 4.83 11.78
N LEU A 339 -27.39 4.57 10.54
CA LEU A 339 -27.87 3.27 10.05
C LEU A 339 -26.72 2.48 9.42
N LEU A 340 -26.57 1.21 9.78
CA LEU A 340 -25.70 0.26 9.10
C LEU A 340 -26.46 -0.56 8.06
N LEU A 341 -26.00 -0.51 6.82
CA LEU A 341 -26.37 -1.43 5.75
C LEU A 341 -25.26 -2.44 5.55
N ILE A 342 -25.57 -3.71 5.80
CA ILE A 342 -24.70 -4.83 5.45
C ILE A 342 -25.17 -5.37 4.10
N VAL A 343 -24.37 -5.14 3.07
CA VAL A 343 -24.67 -5.51 1.68
C VAL A 343 -24.04 -6.86 1.36
N LEU A 344 -24.87 -7.88 1.13
CA LEU A 344 -24.42 -9.23 0.82
C LEU A 344 -24.07 -9.36 -0.68
N LEU A 345 -22.77 -9.40 -0.97
CA LEU A 345 -22.22 -9.53 -2.32
C LEU A 345 -22.39 -10.96 -2.89
N GLY A 346 -22.64 -11.07 -4.20
CA GLY A 346 -22.79 -12.34 -4.88
C GLY A 346 -24.13 -13.06 -4.59
N SER A 347 -24.28 -14.29 -5.09
CA SER A 347 -25.59 -14.96 -5.17
C SER A 347 -25.85 -15.65 -3.85
N LYS A 348 -26.73 -15.06 -3.05
CA LYS A 348 -27.08 -15.60 -1.75
C LYS A 348 -28.34 -16.44 -1.83
N ASN A 349 -28.33 -17.55 -1.11
CA ASN A 349 -29.53 -18.35 -0.94
C ASN A 349 -30.57 -17.52 -0.15
N PRO A 350 -31.78 -17.28 -0.68
CA PRO A 350 -32.80 -16.48 -0.01
C PRO A 350 -33.13 -16.96 1.39
N ASN A 351 -33.17 -18.28 1.62
CA ASN A 351 -33.43 -18.85 2.93
C ASN A 351 -32.29 -18.53 3.92
N THR A 352 -31.04 -18.48 3.45
CA THR A 352 -29.91 -18.07 4.30
C THR A 352 -29.99 -16.60 4.66
N VAL A 353 -30.32 -15.73 3.70
CA VAL A 353 -30.50 -14.29 3.95
C VAL A 353 -31.64 -14.05 4.92
N GLN A 354 -32.78 -14.71 4.72
CA GLN A 354 -33.93 -14.62 5.60
C GLN A 354 -33.58 -15.06 7.03
N LYS A 355 -32.87 -16.19 7.19
CA LYS A 355 -32.37 -16.63 8.50
C LYS A 355 -31.43 -15.61 9.14
N LEU A 356 -30.55 -14.96 8.38
CA LEU A 356 -29.67 -13.92 8.92
C LEU A 356 -30.49 -12.73 9.45
N ARG A 357 -31.54 -12.32 8.73
CA ARG A 357 -32.46 -11.25 9.16
C ARG A 357 -33.25 -11.64 10.41
N GLU A 358 -33.75 -12.87 10.46
CA GLU A 358 -34.45 -13.42 11.64
C GLU A 358 -33.51 -13.45 12.84
N ASN A 359 -32.28 -13.95 12.68
CA ASN A 359 -31.29 -13.95 13.76
C ASN A 359 -31.00 -12.52 14.26
N LEU A 360 -30.88 -11.53 13.37
CA LEU A 360 -30.68 -10.13 13.76
C LEU A 360 -31.90 -9.56 14.53
N ALA A 361 -33.11 -10.04 14.24
CA ALA A 361 -34.32 -9.62 14.92
C ALA A 361 -34.55 -10.34 16.27
N ASP A 362 -34.12 -11.59 16.38
CA ASP A 362 -34.35 -12.48 17.53
C ASP A 362 -33.26 -12.41 18.61
N ASP A 363 -32.10 -11.82 18.33
CA ASP A 363 -30.96 -11.81 19.24
C ASP A 363 -31.20 -10.90 20.47
N THR A 364 -31.90 -11.44 21.46
CA THR A 364 -32.11 -10.84 22.79
C THR A 364 -30.88 -10.91 23.69
N ASP A 365 -29.80 -11.58 23.26
CA ASP A 365 -28.58 -11.86 24.05
C ASP A 365 -27.40 -10.94 23.73
N ILE A 366 -27.59 -9.93 22.87
CA ILE A 366 -26.53 -8.97 22.57
C ILE A 366 -26.45 -7.94 23.73
N PRO A 367 -25.28 -7.71 24.34
CA PRO A 367 -25.14 -6.88 25.55
C PRO A 367 -25.74 -5.48 25.40
N GLU A 368 -26.26 -4.87 26.48
CA GLU A 368 -26.98 -3.57 26.45
C GLU A 368 -26.32 -2.39 25.70
N TYR A 369 -25.02 -2.45 25.42
CA TYR A 369 -24.30 -1.49 24.58
C TYR A 369 -24.48 -1.69 23.06
N SER A 370 -25.15 -2.78 22.62
CA SER A 370 -25.51 -3.07 21.22
C SER A 370 -26.91 -2.62 20.84
N LYS A 371 -27.58 -1.78 21.64
CA LYS A 371 -28.91 -1.18 21.34
C LYS A 371 -29.02 -0.50 19.95
N GLY A 372 -27.93 -0.42 19.19
CA GLY A 372 -27.88 -0.04 17.78
C GLY A 372 -28.41 -1.08 16.79
N ASP A 373 -28.69 -2.32 17.16
CA ASP A 373 -29.12 -3.38 16.21
C ASP A 373 -30.45 -3.04 15.49
N LYS A 374 -31.31 -2.22 16.12
CA LYS A 374 -32.50 -1.62 15.47
C LYS A 374 -32.18 -0.81 14.20
N TYR A 375 -30.94 -0.37 14.05
CA TYR A 375 -30.43 0.37 12.89
C TYR A 375 -29.45 -0.43 12.05
N VAL A 376 -29.54 -1.76 12.09
CA VAL A 376 -28.83 -2.63 11.15
C VAL A 376 -29.83 -3.16 10.14
N ARG A 377 -29.48 -3.16 8.86
CA ARG A 377 -30.23 -3.81 7.79
C ARG A 377 -29.30 -4.69 6.98
N ILE A 378 -29.71 -5.94 6.77
CA ILE A 378 -29.01 -6.89 5.90
C ILE A 378 -29.75 -6.92 4.57
N ILE A 379 -29.11 -6.49 3.49
CA ILE A 379 -29.69 -6.41 2.15
C ILE A 379 -28.84 -7.21 1.14
N THR A 380 -29.50 -7.77 0.13
CA THR A 380 -28.86 -8.42 -1.01
C THR A 380 -28.36 -7.37 -2.00
N MET A 381 -27.54 -7.79 -2.97
CA MET A 381 -27.14 -6.88 -4.07
C MET A 381 -28.32 -6.34 -4.86
N GLU A 382 -29.34 -7.15 -5.12
CA GLU A 382 -30.53 -6.72 -5.88
C GLU A 382 -31.32 -5.63 -5.12
N GLU A 383 -31.49 -5.84 -3.82
CA GLU A 383 -32.08 -4.85 -2.93
C GLU A 383 -31.19 -3.60 -2.82
N TYR A 384 -29.86 -3.73 -2.83
CA TYR A 384 -28.96 -2.59 -2.82
C TYR A 384 -29.04 -1.75 -4.11
N THR A 385 -29.16 -2.39 -5.27
CA THR A 385 -29.39 -1.72 -6.56
C THR A 385 -30.69 -0.91 -6.54
N THR A 386 -31.74 -1.50 -5.97
CA THR A 386 -33.05 -0.83 -5.81
C THR A 386 -32.96 0.31 -4.80
N PHE A 387 -32.24 0.11 -3.69
CA PHE A 387 -32.00 1.12 -2.67
C PHE A 387 -31.31 2.37 -3.22
N LEU A 388 -30.32 2.19 -4.09
CA LEU A 388 -29.61 3.28 -4.78
C LEU A 388 -30.37 3.86 -5.98
N THR A 389 -31.58 3.37 -6.28
CA THR A 389 -32.41 3.80 -7.41
C THR A 389 -31.65 3.78 -8.75
N ILE A 390 -30.93 2.69 -9.02
CA ILE A 390 -30.15 2.54 -10.25
C ILE A 390 -31.09 2.19 -11.40
N GLU A 391 -31.38 3.17 -12.27
CA GLU A 391 -32.12 2.98 -13.52
C GLU A 391 -31.13 2.74 -14.68
N TYR A 392 -31.29 1.60 -15.35
CA TYR A 392 -30.35 1.06 -16.34
C TYR A 392 -30.22 1.92 -17.60
N TYR A 393 -29.13 2.69 -17.78
CA TYR A 393 -28.69 3.08 -19.14
C TYR A 393 -27.16 3.20 -19.35
N ASP A 394 -26.39 3.89 -18.49
CA ASP A 394 -24.94 4.06 -18.74
C ASP A 394 -24.02 3.49 -17.63
N PHE A 395 -24.36 3.69 -16.36
CA PHE A 395 -23.58 3.16 -15.23
C PHE A 395 -23.91 1.70 -14.89
N ALA A 396 -25.10 1.24 -15.29
CA ALA A 396 -25.59 -0.08 -14.95
C ALA A 396 -24.75 -1.18 -15.59
N ASP A 397 -24.23 -1.00 -16.81
CA ASP A 397 -23.46 -2.05 -17.49
C ASP A 397 -22.15 -2.37 -16.76
N THR A 398 -21.38 -1.35 -16.38
CA THR A 398 -20.15 -1.53 -15.59
C THR A 398 -20.46 -2.15 -14.22
N PHE A 399 -21.55 -1.74 -13.58
CA PHE A 399 -21.96 -2.31 -12.31
C PHE A 399 -22.41 -3.76 -12.43
N ASN A 400 -23.18 -4.07 -13.46
CA ASN A 400 -23.62 -5.42 -13.78
C ASN A 400 -22.42 -6.32 -14.08
N GLU A 401 -21.39 -5.82 -14.77
CA GLU A 401 -20.12 -6.53 -14.98
C GLU A 401 -19.39 -6.81 -13.66
N ILE A 402 -19.26 -5.81 -12.76
CA ILE A 402 -18.66 -6.00 -11.43
C ILE A 402 -19.48 -7.01 -10.61
N ILE A 403 -20.81 -6.89 -10.63
CA ILE A 403 -21.73 -7.83 -9.98
C ILE A 403 -21.57 -9.23 -10.58
N GLU A 404 -21.52 -9.37 -11.89
CA GLU A 404 -21.36 -10.66 -12.58
C GLU A 404 -20.02 -11.31 -12.25
N LEU A 405 -18.94 -10.54 -12.21
CA LEU A 405 -17.63 -11.00 -11.74
C LEU A 405 -17.70 -11.47 -10.29
N SER A 406 -18.41 -10.73 -9.41
CA SER A 406 -18.62 -11.11 -8.02
C SER A 406 -19.38 -12.45 -7.90
N TYR A 407 -20.38 -12.66 -8.75
CA TYR A 407 -21.15 -13.91 -8.83
C TYR A 407 -20.27 -15.07 -9.33
N LYS A 408 -19.49 -14.85 -10.39
CA LYS A 408 -18.60 -15.84 -10.99
C LYS A 408 -17.52 -16.27 -10.00
N ILE A 409 -16.90 -15.35 -9.28
CA ILE A 409 -15.88 -15.65 -8.27
C ILE A 409 -16.46 -16.44 -7.10
N PHE A 410 -17.64 -16.04 -6.59
CA PHE A 410 -18.27 -16.76 -5.49
C PHE A 410 -18.69 -18.18 -5.88
N ARG A 411 -19.11 -18.40 -7.13
CA ARG A 411 -19.44 -19.74 -7.66
C ARG A 411 -18.23 -20.57 -8.08
N SER A 412 -17.16 -19.95 -8.56
CA SER A 412 -15.94 -20.65 -9.02
C SER A 412 -15.12 -21.25 -7.88
N GLN A 413 -15.33 -20.81 -6.63
CA GLN A 413 -14.83 -21.53 -5.46
C GLN A 413 -15.35 -22.98 -5.39
N SER A 414 -16.38 -23.36 -6.16
CA SER A 414 -16.88 -24.74 -6.26
C SER A 414 -16.56 -25.47 -7.57
N LEU A 415 -15.99 -24.84 -8.61
CA LEU A 415 -15.79 -25.44 -9.94
C LEU A 415 -14.53 -24.91 -10.65
N ASN A 416 -13.82 -25.79 -11.37
CA ASN A 416 -12.65 -25.52 -12.23
C ASN A 416 -12.95 -24.49 -13.34
N PHE A 417 -13.10 -23.23 -12.98
CA PHE A 417 -13.34 -22.10 -13.88
C PHE A 417 -12.02 -21.41 -14.26
N ASP A 418 -12.02 -20.75 -15.42
CA ASP A 418 -10.92 -19.94 -15.94
C ASP A 418 -10.64 -18.74 -15.01
N ARG A 419 -9.82 -19.00 -13.99
CA ARG A 419 -9.44 -18.06 -12.94
C ARG A 419 -8.65 -16.88 -13.51
N GLU A 420 -7.76 -17.12 -14.46
CA GLU A 420 -6.89 -16.09 -15.04
C GLU A 420 -7.69 -14.95 -15.67
N ASN A 421 -8.74 -15.28 -16.43
CA ASN A 421 -9.56 -14.28 -17.13
C ASN A 421 -10.41 -13.43 -16.17
N ILE A 422 -11.02 -14.07 -15.16
CA ILE A 422 -11.88 -13.38 -14.17
C ILE A 422 -11.04 -12.43 -13.30
N TYR A 423 -9.87 -12.86 -12.84
CA TYR A 423 -9.02 -12.02 -12.00
C TYR A 423 -8.37 -10.88 -12.78
N GLY A 424 -8.00 -11.09 -14.06
CA GLY A 424 -7.53 -10.01 -14.92
C GLY A 424 -8.59 -8.92 -15.12
N GLN A 425 -9.85 -9.29 -15.32
CA GLN A 425 -10.96 -8.34 -15.41
C GLN A 425 -11.20 -7.62 -14.09
N LEU A 426 -11.20 -8.33 -12.96
CA LEU A 426 -11.37 -7.73 -11.65
C LEU A 426 -10.24 -6.74 -11.31
N SER A 427 -8.97 -7.09 -11.59
CA SER A 427 -7.82 -6.20 -11.38
C SER A 427 -7.99 -4.87 -12.12
N LYS A 428 -8.52 -4.92 -13.34
CA LYS A 428 -8.82 -3.70 -14.13
C LYS A 428 -9.82 -2.80 -13.41
N TYR A 429 -10.98 -3.32 -12.98
CA TYR A 429 -11.98 -2.50 -12.28
C TYR A 429 -11.47 -2.01 -10.93
N TRP A 430 -10.75 -2.86 -10.22
CA TRP A 430 -10.14 -2.51 -8.93
C TRP A 430 -9.12 -1.37 -9.08
N SER A 431 -8.20 -1.45 -10.03
CA SER A 431 -7.24 -0.36 -10.31
C SER A 431 -7.93 0.95 -10.69
N LEU A 432 -8.99 0.90 -11.51
CA LEU A 432 -9.75 2.11 -11.87
C LEU A 432 -10.46 2.71 -10.66
N ALA A 433 -11.03 1.85 -9.80
CA ALA A 433 -11.71 2.26 -8.59
C ALA A 433 -10.74 2.89 -7.59
N VAL A 434 -9.58 2.30 -7.36
CA VAL A 434 -8.58 2.86 -6.44
C VAL A 434 -8.03 4.20 -6.93
N ASP A 435 -7.74 4.34 -8.23
CA ASP A 435 -7.30 5.62 -8.78
C ASP A 435 -8.40 6.71 -8.65
N TYR A 436 -9.67 6.33 -8.84
CA TYR A 436 -10.81 7.24 -8.61
C TYR A 436 -10.94 7.66 -7.15
N LEU A 437 -10.98 6.69 -6.22
CA LEU A 437 -11.12 6.94 -4.78
C LEU A 437 -9.96 7.75 -4.23
N ALA A 438 -8.74 7.52 -4.70
CA ALA A 438 -7.58 8.31 -4.28
C ALA A 438 -7.65 9.78 -4.71
N ALA A 439 -8.33 10.08 -5.82
CA ALA A 439 -8.54 11.43 -6.33
C ALA A 439 -9.80 12.10 -5.79
N TYR A 440 -10.68 11.35 -5.13
CA TYR A 440 -11.89 11.85 -4.50
C TYR A 440 -11.53 12.53 -3.17
N ASP A 441 -11.95 13.80 -3.04
CA ASP A 441 -11.64 14.69 -1.91
C ASP A 441 -12.88 15.53 -1.60
N ASP A 442 -13.89 14.88 -0.99
CA ASP A 442 -15.16 15.50 -0.62
C ASP A 442 -15.61 15.02 0.76
N ASP A 443 -14.69 15.15 1.73
CA ASP A 443 -14.82 14.54 3.06
C ASP A 443 -14.91 15.60 4.18
N ALA A 444 -14.85 16.89 3.85
CA ALA A 444 -14.92 17.98 4.84
C ALA A 444 -16.22 17.97 5.66
N TRP A 445 -17.28 17.34 5.14
CA TRP A 445 -18.54 17.16 5.85
C TRP A 445 -18.48 16.06 6.92
N VAL A 446 -17.56 15.09 6.80
CA VAL A 446 -17.42 13.96 7.74
C VAL A 446 -17.05 14.45 9.14
N ASP A 447 -16.16 15.44 9.23
CA ASP A 447 -15.71 16.03 10.50
C ASP A 447 -16.84 16.64 11.33
N LYS A 448 -17.94 17.07 10.69
CA LYS A 448 -19.15 17.56 11.37
C LYS A 448 -19.79 16.48 12.24
N TYR A 449 -19.67 15.21 11.84
CA TYR A 449 -20.37 14.08 12.44
C TYR A 449 -19.44 13.08 13.13
N LEU A 450 -18.22 12.94 12.63
CA LEU A 450 -17.19 12.05 13.12
C LEU A 450 -15.89 12.86 13.24
N PRO A 451 -15.71 13.65 14.32
CA PRO A 451 -14.48 14.42 14.51
C PRO A 451 -13.29 13.48 14.44
N GLN A 452 -12.46 13.63 13.41
CA GLN A 452 -11.23 12.87 13.29
C GLN A 452 -10.27 13.37 14.38
N THR A 453 -9.88 12.50 15.31
CA THR A 453 -8.97 12.83 16.43
C THR A 453 -7.52 12.71 16.05
#